data_AF-A0AB33CPY6-F1
#
_entry.id   AF-A0AB33CPY6-F1
#
_cell.length_a   1.000
_cell.length_b   1.000
_cell.length_c   1.000
_cell.angle_alpha   90.00
_cell.angle_beta   90.00
_cell.angle_gamma   90.00
#
_symmetry.space_group_name_H-M   'P 1'
#
loop_
_entity.id
_entity.type
_entity.pdbx_description
1 polymer ?
#
loop_
_entity_poly.entity_id
_entity_poly.type
_entity_poly.pdbx_seq_one_letter_code
_entity_poly.pdbx_strand_id
1 'polypeptide(L)'
;MTLDTYDRVDLTGPWAGFGFQGHRFFTPEGRDIDPVGMRYWSLTCNIAREWALMMAEERERVWHARPAEVIYLRDVLRRRREMRLSVVDGAGSADRSKVVRRTRGPRGPRRG
;
A
#
# COMPACT_ATOMS: atom_id res chain seq x y z
N MET A 1 35.52 10.79 -9.05
CA MET A 1 36.64 10.28 -8.24
C MET A 1 36.76 8.81 -8.57
N THR A 2 37.85 8.39 -9.20
CA THR A 2 38.11 6.99 -9.54
C THR A 2 39.04 6.45 -8.46
N LEU A 3 38.57 5.50 -7.66
CA LEU A 3 39.41 4.83 -6.67
C LEU A 3 40.19 3.74 -7.40
N ASP A 4 41.51 3.86 -7.46
CA ASP A 4 42.36 2.73 -7.84
C ASP A 4 42.47 1.81 -6.63
N THR A 5 41.77 0.69 -6.68
CA THR A 5 41.69 -0.25 -5.57
C THR A 5 42.76 -1.32 -5.63
N TYR A 6 43.64 -1.37 -6.65
CA TYR A 6 44.75 -2.32 -6.63
C TYR A 6 45.68 -2.07 -5.44
N ASP A 7 45.87 -0.80 -5.09
CA ASP A 7 46.42 -0.41 -3.80
C ASP A 7 45.33 -0.41 -2.72
N ARG A 8 45.73 -0.63 -1.47
CA ARG A 8 44.81 -0.64 -0.34
C ARG A 8 44.17 0.74 -0.16
N VAL A 9 42.84 0.79 -0.20
CA VAL A 9 42.04 2.00 0.02
C VAL A 9 41.16 1.80 1.26
N ASP A 10 41.45 2.52 2.35
CA ASP A 10 40.57 2.57 3.52
C ASP A 10 39.41 3.57 3.25
N LEU A 11 38.17 3.10 3.33
CA LEU A 11 36.97 3.89 2.95
C LEU A 11 36.46 4.81 4.07
N THR A 12 36.82 4.51 5.31
CA THR A 12 36.18 5.11 6.49
C THR A 12 37.18 5.77 7.44
N GLY A 13 38.43 5.97 6.99
CA GLY A 13 39.52 6.43 7.83
C GLY A 13 39.95 5.40 8.90
N PRO A 14 40.89 5.76 9.79
CA PRO A 14 41.52 4.81 10.73
C PRO A 14 40.57 4.14 11.74
N TRP A 15 39.34 4.62 11.88
CA TRP A 15 38.44 4.34 13.00
C TRP A 15 37.36 3.32 12.68
N ALA A 16 37.10 3.05 11.41
CA ALA A 16 36.10 2.09 10.99
C ALA A 16 36.66 0.95 10.15
N GLY A 17 37.95 0.94 9.76
CA GLY A 17 38.70 -0.24 9.31
C GLY A 17 38.17 -1.00 8.08
N PHE A 18 37.15 -0.47 7.39
CA PHE A 18 36.65 -1.01 6.13
C PHE A 18 37.42 -0.45 4.95
N GLY A 19 37.64 -1.27 3.94
CA GLY A 19 38.27 -0.80 2.71
C GLY A 19 38.24 -1.78 1.55
N PHE A 20 38.93 -1.41 0.48
CA PHE A 20 39.10 -2.22 -0.71
C PHE A 20 40.57 -2.51 -0.99
N GLN A 21 40.83 -3.72 -1.49
CA GLN A 21 42.10 -4.08 -2.09
C GLN A 21 41.85 -5.05 -3.26
N GLY A 22 42.40 -4.73 -4.43
CA GLY A 22 42.00 -5.29 -5.71
C GLY A 22 40.48 -5.20 -5.92
N HIS A 23 39.84 -6.37 -5.98
CA HIS A 23 38.39 -6.51 -6.11
C HIS A 23 37.71 -6.99 -4.81
N ARG A 24 38.44 -6.99 -3.69
CA ARG A 24 37.96 -7.49 -2.41
C ARG A 24 37.66 -6.35 -1.46
N PHE A 25 36.60 -6.53 -0.68
CA PHE A 25 36.25 -5.65 0.41
C PHE A 25 36.74 -6.27 1.71
N PHE A 26 37.50 -5.55 2.53
CA PHE A 26 37.93 -6.03 3.84
C PHE A 26 37.18 -5.32 4.96
N THR A 27 36.96 -6.05 6.05
CA THR A 27 36.35 -5.54 7.28
C THR A 27 37.41 -5.29 8.36
N PRO A 28 37.10 -4.52 9.41
CA PRO A 28 38.02 -4.25 10.53
C PRO A 28 38.53 -5.50 11.22
N GLU A 29 37.69 -6.55 11.23
CA GLU A 29 38.01 -7.84 11.81
C GLU A 29 38.99 -8.65 10.94
N GLY A 30 39.50 -8.08 9.85
CA GLY A 30 40.43 -8.73 8.92
C GLY A 30 39.75 -9.75 8.01
N ARG A 31 38.43 -9.65 7.80
CA ARG A 31 37.71 -10.53 6.88
C ARG A 31 37.70 -9.94 5.49
N ASP A 32 38.12 -10.73 4.52
CA ASP A 32 37.96 -10.41 3.11
C ASP A 32 36.65 -10.96 2.56
N ILE A 33 35.90 -10.10 1.86
CA ILE A 33 34.69 -10.43 1.12
C ILE A 33 35.02 -10.32 -0.36
N ASP A 34 34.81 -11.41 -1.09
CA ASP A 34 35.03 -11.47 -2.53
C ASP A 34 33.88 -10.76 -3.29
N PRO A 35 34.05 -10.48 -4.60
CA PRO A 35 33.03 -9.82 -5.41
C PRO A 35 31.65 -10.50 -5.39
N VAL A 36 31.58 -11.83 -5.35
CA VAL A 36 30.30 -12.57 -5.30
C VAL A 36 29.66 -12.40 -3.94
N GLY A 37 30.45 -12.51 -2.87
CA GLY A 37 30.02 -12.18 -1.50
C GLY A 37 29.45 -10.76 -1.43
N MET A 38 30.13 -9.76 -1.98
CA MET A 38 29.63 -8.39 -2.00
C MET A 38 28.30 -8.23 -2.76
N ARG A 39 28.12 -8.94 -3.88
CA ARG A 39 26.84 -8.93 -4.61
C ARG A 39 25.70 -9.51 -3.79
N TYR A 40 25.97 -10.58 -3.06
CA TYR A 40 24.98 -11.16 -2.14
C TYR A 40 24.61 -10.17 -1.04
N TRP A 41 25.61 -9.55 -0.41
CA TRP A 41 25.41 -8.53 0.62
C TRP A 41 24.59 -7.34 0.11
N SER A 42 24.95 -6.78 -1.05
CA SER A 42 24.21 -5.65 -1.63
C SER A 42 22.76 -6.00 -1.92
N LEU A 43 22.48 -7.22 -2.41
CA LEU A 43 21.12 -7.71 -2.60
C LEU A 43 20.36 -7.77 -1.28
N THR A 44 20.94 -8.34 -0.22
CA THR A 44 20.27 -8.42 1.09
C THR A 44 19.98 -7.05 1.69
N CYS A 45 20.91 -6.10 1.57
CA CYS A 45 20.70 -4.72 2.01
C CYS A 45 19.60 -4.02 1.21
N ASN A 46 19.54 -4.23 -0.10
CA ASN A 46 18.48 -3.67 -0.95
C ASN A 46 17.11 -4.22 -0.56
N ILE A 47 16.98 -5.54 -0.35
CA ILE A 47 15.73 -6.16 0.10
C ILE A 47 15.30 -5.58 1.45
N ALA A 48 16.23 -5.47 2.39
CA ALA A 48 15.94 -4.88 3.71
C ALA A 48 15.48 -3.42 3.59
N ARG A 49 16.08 -2.63 2.69
CA ARG A 49 15.68 -1.25 2.41
C ARG A 49 14.27 -1.17 1.84
N GLU A 50 13.96 -1.96 0.81
CA GLU A 50 12.62 -1.96 0.20
C GLU A 50 11.55 -2.37 1.21
N TRP A 51 11.85 -3.35 2.07
CA TRP A 51 10.96 -3.73 3.16
C TRP A 51 10.74 -2.57 4.15
N ALA A 52 11.81 -1.86 4.53
CA ALA A 52 11.70 -0.71 5.42
C ALA A 52 10.87 0.43 4.81
N LEU A 53 11.02 0.69 3.50
CA LEU A 53 10.21 1.66 2.77
C LEU A 53 8.73 1.28 2.72
N MET A 54 8.44 0.01 2.41
CA MET A 54 7.07 -0.52 2.44
C MET A 54 6.44 -0.38 3.83
N MET A 55 7.19 -0.67 4.90
CA MET A 55 6.72 -0.51 6.28
C MET A 55 6.53 0.95 6.68
N ALA A 56 7.35 1.86 6.16
CA ALA A 56 7.18 3.29 6.37
C ALA A 56 5.90 3.81 5.69
N GLU A 57 5.66 3.38 4.44
CA GLU A 57 4.42 3.72 3.71
C GLU A 57 3.18 3.23 4.48
N GLU A 58 3.19 1.99 4.97
CA GLU A 58 2.08 1.45 5.78
C GLU A 58 1.86 2.20 7.10
N ARG A 59 2.92 2.73 7.74
CA ARG A 59 2.79 3.56 8.95
C ARG A 59 2.16 4.91 8.65
N GLU A 60 2.45 5.48 7.48
CA GLU A 60 1.88 6.75 7.03
C GLU A 60 0.45 6.61 6.51
N ARG A 61 -0.01 5.39 6.19
CA ARG A 61 -1.41 5.14 5.84
C ARG A 61 -2.32 5.48 7.02
N VAL A 62 -2.91 6.66 6.93
CA VAL A 62 -3.99 7.08 7.82
C VAL A 62 -5.21 6.21 7.51
N TRP A 63 -5.46 5.25 8.40
CA TRP A 63 -6.75 4.60 8.45
C TRP A 63 -7.77 5.65 8.88
N HIS A 64 -8.54 6.16 7.92
CA HIS A 64 -9.76 6.89 8.25
C HIS A 64 -10.71 5.89 8.90
N ALA A 65 -10.68 5.84 10.24
CA ALA A 65 -11.68 5.13 11.01
C ALA A 65 -13.04 5.66 10.53
N ARG A 66 -13.83 4.82 9.86
CA ARG A 66 -15.21 5.18 9.59
C ARG A 66 -15.84 5.44 10.95
N PRO A 67 -16.48 6.60 11.17
CA PRO A 67 -17.14 6.86 12.43
C PRO A 67 -18.14 5.72 12.66
N ALA A 68 -17.94 4.96 13.75
CA ALA A 68 -18.87 3.95 14.22
C ALA A 68 -20.01 4.67 14.95
N GLU A 69 -20.71 5.54 14.22
CA GLU A 69 -21.80 6.33 14.77
C GLU A 69 -22.96 5.39 15.14
N VAL A 70 -23.41 5.47 16.39
CA VAL A 70 -24.58 4.72 16.84
C VAL A 70 -25.82 5.42 16.32
N ILE A 71 -26.47 4.81 15.34
CA ILE A 71 -27.68 5.37 14.74
C ILE A 71 -28.90 4.66 15.31
N TYR A 72 -29.90 5.43 15.76
CA TYR A 72 -31.20 4.88 16.14
C TYR A 72 -31.99 4.47 14.91
N LEU A 73 -32.24 3.16 14.77
CA LEU A 73 -33.01 2.60 13.65
C LEU A 73 -34.38 3.27 13.50
N ARG A 74 -35.03 3.66 14.61
CA ARG A 74 -36.30 4.39 14.60
C ARG A 74 -36.20 5.69 13.80
N ASP A 75 -35.14 6.47 13.97
CA ASP A 75 -34.96 7.76 13.31
C ASP A 75 -34.68 7.59 11.81
N VAL A 76 -33.90 6.57 11.44
CA VAL A 76 -33.65 6.21 10.04
C VAL A 76 -34.95 5.82 9.34
N LEU A 77 -35.77 4.98 9.98
CA LEU A 77 -37.05 4.55 9.44
C LEU A 77 -38.06 5.70 9.34
N ARG A 78 -38.12 6.57 10.36
CA ARG A 78 -38.97 7.75 10.36
C ARG A 78 -38.57 8.71 9.23
N ARG A 79 -37.28 9.06 9.13
CA ARG A 79 -36.76 9.96 8.08
C ARG A 79 -36.99 9.41 6.68
N ARG A 80 -36.87 8.09 6.48
CA ARG A 80 -37.18 7.43 5.21
C ARG A 80 -38.67 7.51 4.86
N ARG A 81 -39.56 7.41 5.85
CA ARG A 81 -41.00 7.56 5.65
C ARG A 81 -41.35 9.01 5.31
N GLU A 82 -40.81 9.96 6.07
CA GLU A 82 -40.97 11.41 5.83
C GLU A 82 -40.48 11.81 4.44
N MET A 83 -39.28 11.36 4.02
CA MET A 83 -38.74 11.64 2.68
C MET A 83 -39.61 11.04 1.56
N ARG A 84 -40.22 9.86 1.79
CA ARG A 84 -41.16 9.27 0.83
C ARG A 84 -42.48 10.04 0.78
N LEU A 85 -42.94 10.57 1.91
CA LEU A 85 -44.15 11.39 1.98
C LEU A 85 -43.92 12.78 1.39
N SER A 86 -42.75 13.40 1.61
CA SER A 86 -42.40 14.69 0.98
C SER A 86 -42.24 14.58 -0.53
N VAL A 87 -41.75 13.43 -1.03
CA VAL A 87 -41.74 13.12 -2.48
C VAL A 87 -43.16 12.95 -3.03
N VAL A 88 -44.11 12.46 -2.22
CA VAL A 88 -45.51 12.31 -2.61
C VAL A 88 -46.25 13.66 -2.58
N ASP A 89 -46.00 14.54 -1.60
CA ASP A 89 -46.61 15.87 -1.53
C ASP A 89 -46.06 16.84 -2.59
N GLY A 90 -44.80 16.67 -3.04
CA GLY A 90 -44.22 17.41 -4.16
C GLY A 90 -44.62 16.89 -5.55
N ALA A 91 -45.24 15.70 -5.63
CA ALA A 91 -45.76 15.14 -6.86
C ALA A 91 -47.22 15.59 -7.05
N GLY A 92 -47.41 16.85 -7.44
CA GLY A 92 -48.72 17.35 -7.86
C GLY A 92 -49.35 16.40 -8.87
N SER A 93 -50.49 15.80 -8.48
CA SER A 93 -51.45 15.05 -9.30
C SER A 93 -50.92 14.50 -10.63
N ALA A 94 -49.86 13.69 -10.60
CA ALA A 94 -49.41 12.97 -11.78
C ALA A 94 -50.27 11.72 -11.93
N ASP A 95 -51.03 11.69 -13.02
CA ASP A 95 -51.88 10.60 -13.47
C ASP A 95 -51.21 9.23 -13.27
N ARG A 96 -51.99 8.25 -12.78
CA ARG A 96 -51.53 6.89 -12.44
C ARG A 96 -51.12 6.14 -13.72
N SER A 97 -49.95 6.47 -14.23
CA SER A 97 -49.31 5.80 -15.34
C SER A 97 -48.92 4.39 -14.90
N LYS A 98 -49.52 3.38 -15.52
CA LYS A 98 -49.25 1.95 -15.29
C LYS A 98 -47.75 1.67 -15.20
N VAL A 99 -47.30 1.21 -14.04
CA VAL A 99 -45.95 0.65 -13.86
C VAL A 99 -45.89 -0.68 -14.61
N VAL A 100 -45.36 -0.67 -15.84
CA VAL A 100 -44.95 -1.89 -16.53
C VAL A 100 -43.75 -2.46 -15.77
N ARG A 101 -43.97 -3.52 -14.98
CA ARG A 101 -42.87 -4.31 -14.43
C ARG A 101 -42.08 -4.92 -15.59
N ARG A 102 -40.94 -4.32 -15.94
CA ARG A 102 -39.93 -5.01 -16.74
C ARG A 102 -39.31 -6.09 -15.87
N THR A 103 -39.84 -7.31 -15.98
CA THR A 103 -39.19 -8.52 -15.48
C THR A 103 -37.80 -8.62 -16.11
N ARG A 104 -36.77 -8.71 -15.26
CA ARG A 104 -35.39 -8.98 -15.70
C ARG A 104 -35.40 -10.32 -16.43
N GLY A 105 -35.05 -10.32 -17.71
CA GLY A 105 -35.01 -11.52 -18.54
C GLY A 105 -34.08 -12.61 -17.97
N PRO A 106 -34.24 -13.87 -18.42
CA PRO A 106 -33.53 -15.01 -17.87
C PRO A 106 -32.01 -14.82 -17.95
N ARG A 107 -31.31 -15.10 -16.84
CA ARG A 107 -29.85 -15.08 -16.76
C ARG A 107 -29.29 -16.22 -17.62
N GLY A 108 -28.42 -15.90 -18.57
CA GLY A 108 -27.70 -16.88 -19.37
C GLY A 108 -26.79 -17.78 -18.51
N PRO A 109 -26.47 -19.01 -18.98
CA PRO A 109 -25.67 -19.95 -18.22
C PRO A 109 -24.25 -19.42 -18.00
N ARG A 110 -23.72 -19.58 -16.78
CA ARG A 110 -22.30 -19.36 -16.50
C ARG A 110 -21.51 -20.50 -17.14
N ARG A 111 -20.63 -20.19 -18.10
CA ARG A 111 -19.63 -21.14 -18.58
C ARG A 111 -18.57 -21.34 -17.48
N GLY A 112 -18.44 -22.57 -17.04
CA GLY A 112 -17.29 -23.15 -16.35
C GLY A 112 -16.92 -24.43 -17.07
#